data_AF-A0A2D9CEI2-F1
#
_entry.id   AF-A0A2D9CEI2-F1
#
_cell.length_a   1.000
_cell.length_b   1.000
_cell.length_c   1.000
_cell.angle_alpha   90.00
_cell.angle_beta   90.00
_cell.angle_gamma   90.00
#
_symmetry.space_group_name_H-M   'P 1'
#
loop_
_entity.id
_entity.type
_entity.pdbx_description
1 polymer ?
#
loop_
_entity_poly.entity_id
_entity_poly.type
_entity_poly.pdbx_seq_one_letter_code
_entity_poly.pdbx_strand_id
1 'polypeptide(L)'
;MPDSDKRNVKALERGKKVAPFKDFGCGGVDSYDLDATVDGRGSKGALHMYNKFSMDRPSNMFVVEYASRPDLAKIFYEDVLMCAFFYGYPLLVENNKYGIVRYFEARGYDGYLMDRPRHLGSSSSKVNVKTKGIPSNSQDVIQSHAQSIETYIHHHVGVNYESGEMGKMYFNSTMEDWIGFKIDKRTKFDLTISSGLALLGAQKSKEKKPKTFTESKFFRRYKVNG
;
A
#
# COMPACT_ATOMS: atom_id res chain seq x y z
N MET A 1 15.28 10.52 2.93
CA MET A 1 15.38 9.91 1.59
C MET A 1 16.25 8.66 1.67
N PRO A 2 16.13 7.67 0.74
CA PRO A 2 16.99 6.50 0.71
C PRO A 2 18.45 6.87 0.40
N ASP A 3 19.40 6.00 0.75
CA ASP A 3 20.80 6.12 0.35
C ASP A 3 20.94 6.12 -1.18
N SER A 4 21.97 6.78 -1.71
CA SER A 4 22.11 7.01 -3.16
C SER A 4 22.16 5.72 -3.98
N ASP A 5 22.79 4.66 -3.45
CA ASP A 5 22.90 3.33 -4.04
C ASP A 5 21.59 2.53 -4.00
N LYS A 6 20.66 2.91 -3.12
CA LYS A 6 19.34 2.27 -2.95
C LYS A 6 18.22 3.01 -3.69
N ARG A 7 18.54 4.06 -4.46
CA ARG A 7 17.55 4.79 -5.29
C ARG A 7 17.43 4.16 -6.66
N ASN A 8 16.22 4.10 -7.22
CA ASN A 8 15.96 3.65 -8.59
C ASN A 8 16.47 2.22 -8.91
N VAL A 9 16.55 1.36 -7.89
CA VAL A 9 17.01 -0.02 -8.05
C VAL A 9 15.94 -0.85 -8.74
N LYS A 10 16.33 -1.65 -9.73
CA LYS A 10 15.45 -2.54 -10.47
C LYS A 10 15.57 -3.97 -9.92
N ALA A 11 14.43 -4.63 -9.74
CA ALA A 11 14.37 -6.06 -9.49
C ALA A 11 13.38 -6.74 -10.44
N LEU A 12 13.67 -7.99 -10.77
CA LEU A 12 12.82 -8.85 -11.60
C LEU A 12 12.54 -10.16 -10.87
N GLU A 13 11.27 -10.54 -10.80
CA GLU A 13 10.85 -11.86 -10.36
C GLU A 13 10.07 -12.52 -11.50
N ARG A 14 10.57 -13.66 -11.99
CA ARG A 14 9.95 -14.43 -13.09
C ARG A 14 9.64 -13.55 -14.32
N GLY A 15 10.56 -12.66 -14.68
CA GLY A 15 10.44 -11.76 -15.82
C GLY A 15 9.57 -10.52 -15.58
N LYS A 16 8.98 -10.33 -14.40
CA LYS A 16 8.18 -9.15 -14.04
C LYS A 16 8.95 -8.20 -13.14
N LYS A 17 8.80 -6.89 -13.35
CA LYS A 17 9.37 -5.87 -12.46
C LYS A 17 8.65 -5.88 -11.12
N VAL A 18 9.42 -5.94 -10.03
CA VAL A 18 8.91 -5.92 -8.66
C VAL A 18 9.62 -4.85 -7.84
N ALA A 19 8.97 -4.42 -6.75
CA ALA A 19 9.57 -3.52 -5.77
C ALA A 19 10.69 -4.24 -4.98
N PRO A 20 11.96 -3.83 -5.10
CA PRO A 20 13.10 -4.53 -4.50
C PRO A 20 13.14 -4.45 -2.96
N PHE A 21 12.52 -3.43 -2.36
CA PHE A 21 12.69 -3.09 -0.95
C PHE A 21 11.39 -3.22 -0.13
N LYS A 22 10.59 -4.25 -0.43
CA LYS A 22 9.31 -4.53 0.24
C LYS A 22 9.39 -4.74 1.75
N ASP A 23 10.54 -5.15 2.26
CA ASP A 23 10.77 -5.37 3.70
C ASP A 23 11.12 -4.07 4.44
N PHE A 24 11.62 -3.05 3.72
CA PHE A 24 12.02 -1.77 4.29
C PHE A 24 10.88 -0.76 4.38
N GLY A 25 9.89 -0.86 3.50
CA GLY A 25 8.80 0.10 3.46
C GLY A 25 7.71 -0.27 2.46
N CYS A 26 6.72 0.60 2.40
CA CYS A 26 5.60 0.52 1.47
C CYS A 26 4.99 1.91 1.30
N GLY A 27 4.11 2.05 0.31
CA GLY A 27 3.29 3.25 0.15
C GLY A 27 1.81 2.93 0.12
N GLY A 28 1.00 3.96 0.35
CA GLY A 28 -0.45 3.95 0.23
C GLY A 28 -0.89 5.06 -0.71
N VAL A 29 -1.82 4.76 -1.61
CA VAL A 29 -2.29 5.70 -2.63
C VAL A 29 -3.80 5.80 -2.60
N ASP A 30 -4.29 7.02 -2.47
CA ASP A 30 -5.67 7.39 -2.77
C ASP A 30 -5.68 8.05 -4.16
N SER A 31 -6.40 7.46 -5.11
CA SER A 31 -6.32 7.84 -6.52
C SER A 31 -7.66 8.29 -7.07
N TYR A 32 -7.64 8.95 -8.24
CA TYR A 32 -8.84 9.35 -8.96
C TYR A 32 -8.70 9.02 -10.44
N ASP A 33 -9.83 8.77 -11.11
CA ASP A 33 -9.87 8.38 -12.53
C ASP A 33 -10.43 9.48 -13.45
N LEU A 34 -11.19 10.43 -12.90
CA LEU A 34 -11.83 11.49 -13.67
C LEU A 34 -10.95 12.74 -13.67
N ASP A 35 -10.60 13.24 -14.85
CA ASP A 35 -9.77 14.43 -15.02
C ASP A 35 -10.49 15.69 -14.47
N ALA A 36 -11.78 15.87 -14.78
CA ALA A 36 -12.57 17.00 -14.29
C ALA A 36 -13.85 16.57 -13.55
N THR A 37 -14.17 17.29 -12.48
CA THR A 37 -15.49 17.24 -11.83
C THR A 37 -16.26 18.51 -12.20
N VAL A 38 -17.54 18.37 -12.53
CA VAL A 38 -18.43 19.47 -12.98
C VAL A 38 -18.47 20.65 -11.98
N ASP A 39 -18.22 20.40 -10.69
CA ASP A 39 -18.26 21.40 -9.60
C ASP A 39 -16.89 21.98 -9.20
N GLY A 40 -15.83 21.76 -9.97
CA GLY A 40 -14.52 22.43 -9.77
C GLY A 40 -13.76 22.12 -8.47
N ARG A 41 -14.28 21.25 -7.58
CA ARG A 41 -13.66 20.82 -6.32
C ARG A 41 -13.66 19.30 -6.20
N GLY A 42 -13.06 18.61 -7.17
CA GLY A 42 -12.77 17.18 -7.04
C GLY A 42 -11.69 16.94 -5.98
N SER A 43 -11.74 15.82 -5.27
CA SER A 43 -10.71 15.47 -4.27
C SER A 43 -9.34 15.26 -4.95
N LYS A 44 -8.26 15.44 -4.20
CA LYS A 44 -6.90 15.30 -4.74
C LYS A 44 -6.53 13.82 -4.81
N GLY A 45 -5.58 13.49 -5.68
CA GLY A 45 -4.85 12.25 -5.53
C GLY A 45 -3.82 12.42 -4.42
N ALA A 46 -3.62 11.40 -3.60
CA ALA A 46 -2.68 11.43 -2.50
C ALA A 46 -1.82 10.17 -2.43
N LEU A 47 -0.57 10.34 -1.99
CA LEU A 47 0.43 9.29 -1.81
C LEU A 47 1.20 9.54 -0.52
N HIS A 48 1.36 8.48 0.27
CA HIS A 48 2.32 8.42 1.37
C HIS A 48 3.29 7.26 1.20
N MET A 49 4.56 7.49 1.53
CA MET A 49 5.54 6.43 1.71
C MET A 49 5.88 6.27 3.18
N TYR A 50 5.93 5.03 3.64
CA TYR A 50 6.17 4.66 5.02
C TYR A 50 7.34 3.70 5.12
N ASN A 51 8.30 4.03 5.99
CA ASN A 51 9.35 3.10 6.38
C ASN A 51 8.85 2.20 7.50
N LYS A 52 8.98 0.88 7.28
CA LYS A 52 8.75 -0.12 8.32
C LYS A 52 9.90 -0.07 9.33
N PHE A 53 9.75 -0.82 10.41
CA PHE A 53 10.85 -1.08 11.33
C PHE A 53 12.07 -1.64 10.56
N SER A 54 13.18 -0.91 10.64
CA SER A 54 14.44 -1.20 9.97
C SER A 54 15.60 -0.57 10.73
N MET A 55 16.71 -1.29 10.86
CA MET A 55 17.94 -0.71 11.40
C MET A 55 18.70 0.14 10.36
N ASP A 56 18.40 -0.05 9.07
CA ASP A 56 19.14 0.57 7.95
C ASP A 56 18.52 1.88 7.47
N ARG A 57 17.30 2.20 7.93
CA ARG A 57 16.53 3.38 7.51
C ARG A 57 15.81 3.96 8.71
N PRO A 58 15.45 5.27 8.68
CA PRO A 58 14.60 5.85 9.72
C PRO A 58 13.33 5.01 9.90
N SER A 59 13.23 4.37 11.06
CA SER A 59 12.20 3.38 11.36
C SER A 59 10.85 4.02 11.65
N ASN A 60 9.79 3.31 11.28
CA ASN A 60 8.41 3.61 11.68
C ASN A 60 8.01 5.06 11.43
N MET A 61 8.33 5.59 10.25
CA MET A 61 8.01 6.97 9.91
C MET A 61 7.61 7.14 8.46
N PHE A 62 6.72 8.10 8.21
CA PHE A 62 6.44 8.58 6.87
C PHE A 62 7.65 9.34 6.31
N VAL A 63 7.95 9.12 5.03
CA VAL A 63 9.10 9.72 4.33
C VAL A 63 8.71 10.50 3.08
N VAL A 64 7.45 10.38 2.63
CA VAL A 64 6.86 11.15 1.53
C VAL A 64 5.41 11.46 1.87
N GLU A 65 5.00 12.71 1.64
CA GLU A 65 3.62 13.16 1.49
C GLU A 65 3.52 13.80 0.10
N TYR A 66 2.55 13.37 -0.71
CA TYR A 66 2.23 13.99 -1.98
C TYR A 66 0.71 14.10 -2.10
N ALA A 67 0.19 15.29 -2.36
CA ALA A 67 -1.24 15.51 -2.60
C ALA A 67 -1.45 16.56 -3.68
N SER A 68 -1.96 16.13 -4.83
CA SER A 68 -2.13 16.99 -6.00
C SER A 68 -3.28 16.51 -6.86
N ARG A 69 -3.75 17.39 -7.74
CA ARG A 69 -4.72 17.04 -8.80
C ARG A 69 -4.27 17.65 -10.12
N PRO A 70 -3.31 17.04 -10.83
CA PRO A 70 -2.93 17.45 -12.16
C PRO A 70 -4.12 17.41 -13.13
N ASP A 71 -4.01 18.16 -14.23
CA ASP A 71 -5.03 18.25 -15.28
C ASP A 71 -5.39 16.90 -15.90
N LEU A 72 -4.42 15.98 -15.94
CA LEU A 72 -4.61 14.61 -16.42
C LEU A 72 -4.24 13.63 -15.31
N ALA A 73 -5.14 12.70 -14.98
CA ALA A 73 -4.92 11.70 -13.95
C ALA A 73 -3.67 10.85 -14.21
N LYS A 74 -3.31 10.64 -15.49
CA LYS A 74 -2.07 9.93 -15.88
C LYS A 74 -0.77 10.61 -15.40
N ILE A 75 -0.78 11.92 -15.17
CA ILE A 75 0.37 12.64 -14.61
C ILE A 75 0.56 12.21 -13.16
N PHE A 76 -0.52 12.22 -12.37
CA PHE A 76 -0.51 11.71 -11.01
C PHE A 76 -0.05 10.24 -10.96
N TYR A 77 -0.53 9.39 -11.88
CA TYR A 77 -0.10 7.98 -11.93
C TYR A 77 1.40 7.83 -12.22
N GLU A 78 1.96 8.64 -13.12
CA GLU A 78 3.40 8.62 -13.41
C GLU A 78 4.22 9.11 -12.21
N ASP A 79 3.79 10.17 -11.53
CA ASP A 79 4.44 10.66 -10.31
C ASP A 79 4.50 9.57 -9.22
N VAL A 80 3.37 8.89 -9.01
CA VAL A 80 3.27 7.77 -8.07
C VAL A 80 4.19 6.62 -8.47
N LEU A 81 4.23 6.25 -9.76
CA LEU A 81 5.12 5.22 -10.27
C LEU A 81 6.59 5.58 -10.09
N MET A 82 6.98 6.81 -10.44
CA MET A 82 8.34 7.30 -10.28
C MET A 82 8.77 7.30 -8.82
N CYS A 83 7.88 7.72 -7.91
CA CYS A 83 8.16 7.69 -6.47
C CYS A 83 8.33 6.26 -5.94
N ALA A 84 7.44 5.34 -6.32
CA ALA A 84 7.54 3.93 -5.93
C ALA A 84 8.81 3.27 -6.48
N PHE A 85 9.20 3.61 -7.71
CA PHE A 85 10.45 3.15 -8.31
C PHE A 85 11.68 3.74 -7.60
N PHE A 86 11.66 5.03 -7.27
CA PHE A 86 12.74 5.72 -6.58
C PHE A 86 13.02 5.10 -5.20
N TYR A 87 11.98 4.84 -4.42
CA TYR A 87 12.10 4.20 -3.10
C TYR A 87 12.25 2.67 -3.17
N GLY A 88 11.88 2.06 -4.29
CA GLY A 88 11.77 0.62 -4.46
C GLY A 88 10.69 -0.02 -3.56
N TYR A 89 9.63 0.73 -3.25
CA TYR A 89 8.58 0.31 -2.32
C TYR A 89 7.32 -0.18 -3.06
N PRO A 90 6.66 -1.24 -2.54
CA PRO A 90 5.37 -1.66 -3.04
C PRO A 90 4.27 -0.71 -2.56
N LEU A 91 3.20 -0.57 -3.36
CA LEU A 91 2.07 0.32 -3.11
C LEU A 91 0.79 -0.46 -2.82
N LEU A 92 0.08 -0.05 -1.78
CA LEU A 92 -1.31 -0.43 -1.55
C LEU A 92 -2.23 0.62 -2.17
N VAL A 93 -3.17 0.16 -3.00
CA VAL A 93 -4.14 1.00 -3.70
C VAL A 93 -5.57 0.53 -3.41
N GLU A 94 -6.54 1.43 -3.47
CA GLU A 94 -7.95 1.04 -3.53
C GLU A 94 -8.30 0.46 -4.91
N ASN A 95 -9.26 -0.47 -4.97
CA ASN A 95 -9.62 -1.19 -6.19
C ASN A 95 -10.78 -0.55 -6.99
N ASN A 96 -11.44 0.46 -6.43
CA ASN A 96 -12.57 1.20 -7.00
C ASN A 96 -12.13 2.15 -8.12
N LYS A 97 -10.86 2.58 -8.12
CA LYS A 97 -10.22 3.47 -9.09
C LYS A 97 -9.14 2.71 -9.85
N TYR A 98 -9.58 1.97 -10.86
CA TYR A 98 -8.71 1.01 -11.55
C TYR A 98 -7.80 1.65 -12.61
N GLY A 99 -7.91 2.97 -12.85
CA GLY A 99 -7.07 3.71 -13.79
C GLY A 99 -5.58 3.60 -13.46
N ILE A 100 -5.20 3.80 -12.20
CA ILE A 100 -3.81 3.67 -11.76
C ILE A 100 -3.27 2.24 -11.91
N VAL A 101 -4.10 1.22 -11.66
CA VAL A 101 -3.70 -0.19 -11.81
C VAL A 101 -3.39 -0.50 -13.27
N ARG A 102 -4.29 -0.12 -14.19
CA ARG A 102 -4.08 -0.27 -15.63
C ARG A 102 -2.84 0.48 -16.11
N TYR A 103 -2.56 1.66 -15.54
CA TYR A 103 -1.39 2.44 -15.88
C TYR A 103 -0.08 1.70 -15.54
N PHE A 104 -0.01 1.10 -14.34
CA PHE A 104 1.14 0.29 -13.92
C PHE A 104 1.27 -0.98 -14.77
N GLU A 105 0.16 -1.66 -15.06
CA GLU A 105 0.12 -2.86 -15.91
C GLU A 105 0.64 -2.56 -17.32
N ALA A 106 0.16 -1.47 -17.96
CA ALA A 106 0.57 -1.07 -19.30
C ALA A 106 2.06 -0.73 -19.41
N ARG A 107 2.68 -0.25 -18.32
CA ARG A 107 4.12 0.06 -18.25
C ARG A 107 4.98 -1.11 -17.76
N GLY A 108 4.36 -2.25 -17.42
CA GLY A 108 5.06 -3.45 -16.93
C GLY A 108 5.57 -3.34 -15.49
N TYR A 109 4.90 -2.56 -14.65
CA TYR A 109 5.21 -2.36 -13.22
C TYR A 109 4.12 -2.90 -12.29
N ASP A 110 3.27 -3.83 -12.74
CA ASP A 110 2.22 -4.47 -11.94
C ASP A 110 2.74 -5.15 -10.67
N GLY A 111 4.01 -5.58 -10.66
CA GLY A 111 4.67 -6.14 -9.48
C GLY A 111 5.04 -5.13 -8.38
N TYR A 112 4.81 -3.83 -8.60
CA TYR A 112 4.90 -2.80 -7.54
C TYR A 112 3.58 -2.65 -6.79
N LEU A 113 2.46 -3.14 -7.32
CA LEU A 113 1.15 -3.06 -6.67
C LEU A 113 0.92 -4.30 -5.80
N MET A 114 0.51 -4.08 -4.55
CA MET A 114 0.20 -5.15 -3.62
C MET A 114 -1.02 -5.96 -4.08
N ASP A 115 -0.92 -7.28 -3.91
CA ASP A 115 -2.04 -8.19 -4.15
C ASP A 115 -3.07 -8.08 -3.03
N ARG A 116 -4.34 -8.35 -3.36
CA ARG A 116 -5.40 -8.43 -2.35
C ARG A 116 -5.09 -9.53 -1.32
N PRO A 117 -5.20 -9.25 -0.01
CA PRO A 117 -5.15 -10.28 1.01
C PRO A 117 -6.20 -11.37 0.76
N ARG A 118 -5.81 -12.65 0.83
CA ARG A 118 -6.70 -13.78 0.50
C ARG A 118 -8.01 -13.82 1.30
N HIS A 119 -8.01 -13.31 2.54
CA HIS A 119 -9.20 -13.27 3.39
C HIS A 119 -10.23 -12.21 2.98
N LEU A 120 -9.84 -11.25 2.12
CA LEU A 120 -10.74 -10.25 1.52
C LEU A 120 -11.22 -10.67 0.11
N GLY A 121 -10.92 -11.90 -0.32
CA GLY A 121 -11.45 -12.48 -1.55
C GLY A 121 -12.89 -12.96 -1.36
N SER A 122 -13.77 -12.70 -2.33
CA SER A 122 -15.11 -13.31 -2.31
C SER A 122 -15.01 -14.81 -2.59
N SER A 123 -15.77 -15.65 -1.90
CA SER A 123 -15.83 -17.11 -2.12
C SER A 123 -16.24 -17.50 -3.54
N SER A 124 -16.77 -16.55 -4.33
CA SER A 124 -17.21 -16.72 -5.73
C SER A 124 -16.18 -16.21 -6.75
N SER A 125 -15.09 -15.55 -6.31
CA SER A 125 -14.03 -15.14 -7.23
C SER A 125 -13.36 -16.39 -7.83
N LYS A 126 -13.56 -16.60 -9.14
CA LYS A 126 -12.87 -17.63 -9.91
C LYS A 126 -11.38 -17.54 -9.55
N VAL A 127 -10.81 -18.66 -9.11
CA VAL A 127 -9.46 -18.87 -8.53
C VAL A 127 -8.30 -18.21 -9.31
N ASN A 128 -8.54 -17.70 -10.52
CA ASN A 128 -7.55 -17.12 -11.43
C ASN A 128 -7.54 -15.58 -11.56
N VAL A 129 -8.45 -14.81 -10.95
CA VAL A 129 -8.38 -13.34 -11.07
C VAL A 129 -7.60 -12.75 -9.88
N LYS A 130 -6.27 -12.61 -10.05
CA LYS A 130 -5.45 -11.82 -9.13
C LYS A 130 -5.91 -10.37 -9.20
N THR A 131 -6.69 -9.94 -8.22
CA THR A 131 -7.11 -8.54 -8.10
C THR A 131 -6.08 -7.78 -7.26
N LYS A 132 -5.58 -6.67 -7.81
CA LYS A 132 -4.71 -5.74 -7.09
C LYS A 132 -5.53 -4.88 -6.11
N GLY A 133 -4.88 -4.47 -5.02
CA GLY A 133 -5.47 -3.53 -4.06
C GLY A 133 -6.58 -4.09 -3.17
N ILE A 134 -7.09 -3.23 -2.30
CA ILE A 134 -8.12 -3.55 -1.30
C ILE A 134 -9.49 -2.95 -1.68
N PRO A 135 -10.60 -3.59 -1.27
CA PRO A 135 -11.93 -3.01 -1.45
C PRO A 135 -12.13 -1.76 -0.60
N SER A 136 -12.64 -0.69 -1.20
CA SER A 136 -12.88 0.60 -0.54
C SER A 136 -14.07 0.62 0.41
N ASN A 137 -15.01 -0.33 0.26
CA ASN A 137 -16.34 -0.28 0.89
C ASN A 137 -16.56 -1.36 1.96
N SER A 138 -15.55 -2.20 2.24
CA SER A 138 -15.68 -3.23 3.27
C SER A 138 -15.59 -2.56 4.65
N GLN A 139 -16.58 -2.83 5.51
CA GLN A 139 -16.61 -2.28 6.87
C GLN A 139 -15.35 -2.64 7.65
N ASP A 140 -14.86 -3.87 7.48
CA ASP A 140 -13.63 -4.35 8.12
C ASP A 140 -12.40 -3.56 7.65
N VAL A 141 -12.34 -3.19 6.36
CA VAL A 141 -11.25 -2.36 5.81
C VAL A 141 -11.31 -0.95 6.40
N ILE A 142 -12.51 -0.35 6.49
CA ILE A 142 -12.69 0.99 7.05
C ILE A 142 -12.26 1.01 8.53
N GLN A 143 -12.64 -0.01 9.31
CA GLN A 143 -12.24 -0.11 10.71
C GLN A 143 -10.73 -0.35 10.85
N SER A 144 -10.17 -1.27 10.06
CA SER A 144 -8.73 -1.56 10.08
C SER A 144 -7.90 -0.33 9.70
N HIS A 145 -8.40 0.48 8.77
CA HIS A 145 -7.80 1.75 8.37
C HIS A 145 -7.71 2.73 9.54
N ALA A 146 -8.84 2.98 10.21
CA ALA A 146 -8.90 3.86 11.36
C ALA A 146 -7.99 3.35 12.50
N GLN A 147 -8.06 2.06 12.81
CA GLN A 147 -7.23 1.43 13.83
C GLN A 147 -5.74 1.53 13.52
N SER A 148 -5.34 1.43 12.25
CA SER A 148 -3.94 1.55 11.83
C SER A 148 -3.39 2.94 12.10
N ILE A 149 -4.18 3.98 11.81
CA ILE A 149 -3.82 5.38 12.08
C ILE A 149 -3.77 5.62 13.59
N GLU A 150 -4.79 5.21 14.33
CA GLU A 150 -4.84 5.36 15.79
C GLU A 150 -3.64 4.68 16.46
N THR A 151 -3.33 3.45 16.07
CA THR A 151 -2.17 2.71 16.57
C THR A 151 -0.88 3.45 16.26
N TYR A 152 -0.72 3.95 15.03
CA TYR A 152 0.47 4.71 14.65
C TYR A 152 0.61 6.00 15.47
N ILE A 153 -0.48 6.75 15.65
CA ILE A 153 -0.49 7.95 16.48
C ILE A 153 -0.05 7.60 17.90
N HIS A 154 -0.66 6.59 18.52
CA HIS A 154 -0.35 6.21 19.90
C HIS A 154 1.13 5.82 20.09
N HIS A 155 1.73 5.09 19.15
CA HIS A 155 3.09 4.56 19.30
C HIS A 155 4.19 5.47 18.77
N HIS A 156 3.90 6.38 17.83
CA HIS A 156 4.93 7.08 17.05
C HIS A 156 4.75 8.59 16.94
N VAL A 157 3.58 9.15 17.28
CA VAL A 157 3.29 10.59 17.13
C VAL A 157 2.87 11.24 18.44
N GLY A 158 1.95 10.61 19.16
CA GLY A 158 1.42 11.09 20.43
C GLY A 158 2.43 11.01 21.57
N VAL A 159 1.95 11.28 22.78
CA VAL A 159 2.76 11.17 23.99
C VAL A 159 2.89 9.70 24.38
N ASN A 160 4.12 9.23 24.54
CA ASN A 160 4.38 7.95 25.16
C ASN A 160 4.14 8.08 26.67
N TYR A 161 3.10 7.43 27.20
CA TYR A 161 2.75 7.52 28.61
C TYR A 161 3.78 6.91 29.57
N GLU A 162 4.65 6.01 29.09
CA GLU A 162 5.69 5.38 29.90
C GLU A 162 6.94 6.26 30.00
N SER A 163 7.42 6.83 28.88
CA SER A 163 8.62 7.67 28.85
C SER A 163 8.35 9.16 29.03
N GLY A 164 7.10 9.61 28.83
CA GLY A 164 6.73 11.02 28.76
C GLY A 164 7.20 11.73 27.48
N GLU A 165 7.87 11.02 26.57
CA GLU A 165 8.38 11.59 25.32
C GLU A 165 7.28 11.72 24.27
N MET A 166 7.33 12.79 23.49
CA MET A 166 6.44 12.96 22.34
C MET A 166 7.05 12.32 21.09
N GLY A 167 6.21 11.63 20.34
CA GLY A 167 6.55 11.12 19.01
C GLY A 167 6.81 12.23 18.00
N LYS A 168 7.04 11.84 16.74
CA LYS A 168 7.40 12.77 15.67
C LYS A 168 6.52 12.57 14.44
N MET A 169 5.98 13.67 13.93
CA MET A 169 5.28 13.72 12.66
C MET A 169 5.69 15.00 11.93
N TYR A 170 6.26 14.83 10.73
CA TYR A 170 6.85 15.94 9.97
C TYR A 170 5.89 16.51 8.91
N PHE A 171 4.71 15.91 8.73
CA PHE A 171 3.73 16.33 7.75
C PHE A 171 2.51 16.94 8.44
N ASN A 172 2.52 18.26 8.57
CA ASN A 172 1.44 19.00 9.24
C ASN A 172 0.10 18.83 8.51
N SER A 173 0.10 18.82 7.18
CA SER A 173 -1.11 18.62 6.37
C SER A 173 -1.82 17.31 6.73
N THR A 174 -1.06 16.22 6.82
CA THR A 174 -1.61 14.91 7.25
C THR A 174 -2.13 14.95 8.69
N MET A 175 -1.45 15.63 9.61
CA MET A 175 -1.95 15.77 11.00
C MET A 175 -3.27 16.54 11.05
N GLU A 176 -3.38 17.64 10.32
CA GLU A 176 -4.61 18.43 10.22
C GLU A 176 -5.75 17.60 9.62
N ASP A 177 -5.44 16.80 8.60
CA ASP A 177 -6.41 15.89 7.96
C ASP A 177 -6.88 14.79 8.93
N TRP A 178 -5.97 14.21 9.72
CA TRP A 178 -6.32 13.24 10.77
C TRP A 178 -7.20 13.84 11.87
N ILE A 179 -6.93 15.08 12.30
CA ILE A 179 -7.75 15.78 13.32
C ILE A 179 -9.18 15.99 12.81
N GLY A 180 -9.33 16.34 11.54
CA GLY A 180 -10.63 16.56 10.92
C GLY A 180 -11.37 15.26 10.55
N PHE A 181 -10.66 14.13 10.47
CA PHE A 181 -11.16 12.90 9.89
C PHE A 181 -12.38 12.37 10.62
N LYS A 182 -13.43 12.07 9.85
CA LYS A 182 -14.63 11.40 10.34
C LYS A 182 -14.81 10.09 9.59
N ILE A 183 -14.91 9.00 10.34
CA ILE A 183 -15.00 7.63 9.79
C ILE A 183 -16.21 7.49 8.84
N ASP A 184 -17.31 8.20 9.11
CA ASP A 184 -18.52 8.21 8.29
C ASP A 184 -18.40 9.09 7.02
N LYS A 185 -17.42 10.01 6.95
CA LYS A 185 -17.27 10.99 5.86
C LYS A 185 -15.83 11.05 5.34
N ARG A 186 -15.40 9.97 4.70
CA ARG A 186 -14.03 9.78 4.18
C ARG A 186 -13.66 10.63 2.95
N THR A 187 -14.63 11.14 2.19
CA THR A 187 -14.43 11.71 0.84
C THR A 187 -13.68 13.05 0.76
N LYS A 188 -13.37 13.68 1.90
CA LYS A 188 -12.64 14.95 1.96
C LYS A 188 -11.22 14.82 2.52
N PHE A 189 -10.80 13.60 2.89
CA PHE A 189 -9.61 13.36 3.70
C PHE A 189 -8.60 12.48 2.95
N ASP A 190 -8.20 12.92 1.75
CA ASP A 190 -7.34 12.16 0.83
C ASP A 190 -6.00 11.77 1.48
N LEU A 191 -5.43 12.65 2.33
CA LEU A 191 -4.19 12.41 3.07
C LEU A 191 -4.38 11.33 4.14
N THR A 192 -5.54 11.33 4.81
CA THR A 192 -5.91 10.30 5.77
C THR A 192 -6.10 8.95 5.08
N ILE A 193 -6.67 8.94 3.87
CA ILE A 193 -6.84 7.70 3.12
C ILE A 193 -5.49 7.14 2.68
N SER A 194 -4.67 7.94 2.00
CA SER A 194 -3.34 7.50 1.53
C SER A 194 -2.40 7.07 2.67
N SER A 195 -2.33 7.83 3.77
CA SER A 195 -1.52 7.47 4.94
C SER A 195 -2.01 6.19 5.64
N GLY A 196 -3.32 6.01 5.83
CA GLY A 196 -3.87 4.80 6.44
C GLY A 196 -3.68 3.56 5.56
N LEU A 197 -3.77 3.70 4.24
CA LEU A 197 -3.41 2.63 3.29
C LEU A 197 -1.94 2.24 3.40
N ALA A 198 -1.03 3.22 3.56
CA ALA A 198 0.39 2.94 3.74
C ALA A 198 0.66 2.15 5.03
N LEU A 199 -0.01 2.52 6.13
CA LEU A 199 0.08 1.82 7.41
C LEU A 199 -0.54 0.43 7.35
N LEU A 200 -1.69 0.27 6.69
CA LEU A 200 -2.32 -1.03 6.44
C LEU A 200 -1.39 -1.95 5.62
N GLY A 201 -0.80 -1.42 4.54
CA GLY A 201 0.17 -2.15 3.72
C GLY A 201 1.46 -2.48 4.47
N ALA A 202 1.75 -1.78 5.56
CA ALA A 202 2.90 -2.04 6.41
C ALA A 202 2.69 -3.22 7.36
N GLN A 203 1.44 -3.55 7.68
CA GLN A 203 1.12 -4.64 8.59
C GLN A 203 1.55 -5.99 7.98
N LYS A 204 2.21 -6.82 8.79
CA LYS A 204 2.71 -8.13 8.34
C LYS A 204 1.54 -9.07 8.03
N SER A 205 1.23 -9.26 6.75
CA SER A 205 0.55 -10.48 6.33
C SER A 205 1.62 -11.60 6.24
N LYS A 206 1.46 -12.68 7.02
CA LYS A 206 2.34 -13.85 6.88
C LYS A 206 2.09 -14.47 5.50
N GLU A 207 2.94 -14.15 4.53
CA GLU A 207 2.93 -14.86 3.24
C GLU A 207 3.21 -16.35 3.51
N LYS A 208 2.23 -17.21 3.21
CA LYS A 208 2.46 -18.66 3.26
C LYS A 208 3.51 -18.98 2.21
N LYS A 209 4.71 -19.41 2.64
CA LYS A 209 5.75 -19.91 1.74
C LYS A 209 5.12 -20.91 0.76
N PRO A 210 5.37 -20.78 -0.56
CA PRO A 210 4.90 -21.77 -1.51
C PRO A 210 5.45 -23.13 -1.12
N LYS A 211 4.58 -24.14 -1.00
CA LYS A 211 5.01 -25.51 -0.73
C LYS A 211 5.82 -26.00 -1.93
N THR A 212 7.11 -26.25 -1.74
CA THR A 212 7.95 -26.87 -2.77
C THR A 212 7.59 -28.36 -2.81
N PHE A 213 6.98 -28.82 -3.90
CA PHE A 213 6.58 -30.22 -4.08
C PHE A 213 7.74 -31.14 -4.52
N THR A 214 9.00 -30.66 -4.48
CA THR A 214 10.18 -31.39 -4.97
C THR A 214 10.41 -32.74 -4.30
N GLU A 215 9.87 -32.98 -3.10
CA GLU A 215 10.01 -34.26 -2.39
C GLU A 215 8.69 -35.04 -2.26
N SER A 216 7.62 -34.59 -2.91
CA SER A 216 6.33 -35.28 -2.83
C SER A 216 6.36 -36.55 -3.69
N LYS A 217 6.57 -37.72 -3.06
CA LYS A 217 6.42 -39.03 -3.74
C LYS A 217 4.93 -39.26 -4.07
N PHE A 218 4.56 -39.01 -5.33
CA PHE A 218 3.19 -39.16 -5.85
C PHE A 218 2.78 -40.59 -6.24
N PHE A 219 3.59 -41.61 -5.93
CA PHE A 219 3.26 -42.98 -6.31
C PHE A 219 2.57 -43.74 -5.18
N ARG A 220 1.31 -44.13 -5.40
CA ARG A 220 0.65 -45.15 -4.59
C ARG A 220 1.35 -46.49 -4.83
N ARG A 221 1.97 -47.04 -3.79
CA ARG A 221 2.41 -48.44 -3.80
C ARG A 221 1.19 -49.32 -3.48
N TYR A 222 0.75 -50.12 -4.45
CA TYR A 222 -0.16 -51.23 -4.17
C TYR A 222 0.63 -52.36 -3.52
N LYS A 223 0.11 -52.93 -2.41
CA LYS A 223 0.56 -54.24 -1.94
C LYS A 223 -0.03 -55.29 -2.88
N VAL A 224 0.84 -56.05 -3.54
CA VAL A 224 0.44 -57.31 -4.17
C VAL A 224 0.27 -58.30 -3.01
N ASN A 225 -0.95 -58.76 -2.77
CA ASN A 225 -1.16 -59.90 -1.88
C ASN A 225 -0.72 -61.15 -2.67
N GLY A 226 0.45 -61.68 -2.31
CA GLY A 226 0.84 -63.05 -2.63
C GLY A 226 0.27 -64.01 -1.60
#